data_AF-X6C382-F1
#
_entry.id   AF-X6C382-F1
#
_cell.length_a   1.000
_cell.length_b   1.000
_cell.length_c   1.000
_cell.angle_alpha   90.00
_cell.angle_beta   90.00
_cell.angle_gamma   90.00
#
_symmetry.space_group_name_H-M   'P 1'
#
loop_
_entity.id
_entity.type
_entity.pdbx_description
1 polymer ?
#
loop_
_entity_poly.entity_id
_entity_poly.type
_entity_poly.pdbx_seq_one_letter_code
_entity_poly.pdbx_strand_id
1 'polypeptide(L)' 'MERHRTMFDGTRWPYHHLRPGDIKGSLLIIGIFAAVGLVMLLFPGLRTDTNFGFGPEWQCTLMPKGDPICVKLVGKEGAK' A
#
# COMPACT_ATOMS: atom_id res chain seq x y z
N MET A 1 4.53 42.41 -20.21
CA MET A 1 4.56 40.96 -20.51
C MET A 1 5.97 40.46 -20.24
N GLU A 2 6.31 40.13 -19.00
CA GLU A 2 7.66 39.64 -18.66
C GLU A 2 7.56 38.24 -18.04
N ARG A 3 7.54 37.28 -18.96
CA ARG A 3 7.79 35.84 -18.91
C ARG A 3 8.24 35.23 -17.55
N HIS A 4 7.36 34.38 -17.02
CA HIS A 4 7.69 33.18 -16.23
C HIS A 4 8.99 32.51 -16.72
N ARG A 5 10.06 32.59 -15.92
CA ARG A 5 11.18 31.63 -15.98
C ARG A 5 11.77 31.41 -14.59
N THR A 6 11.08 30.62 -13.76
CA THR A 6 11.77 29.80 -12.76
C THR A 6 12.36 28.61 -13.51
N MET A 7 13.49 28.84 -14.17
CA MET A 7 14.30 27.80 -14.77
C MET A 7 14.81 26.91 -13.62
N PHE A 8 14.32 25.68 -13.56
CA PHE A 8 14.85 24.63 -12.70
C PHE A 8 16.29 24.38 -13.17
N ASP A 9 17.26 25.04 -12.54
CA ASP A 9 18.67 24.83 -12.81
C ASP A 9 19.08 23.49 -12.17
N GLY A 10 19.16 22.44 -13.00
CA GLY A 10 19.32 21.03 -12.60
C GLY A 10 20.61 20.68 -11.86
N THR A 11 21.36 21.68 -11.39
CA THR A 11 22.60 21.53 -10.61
C THR A 11 22.44 21.90 -9.14
N ARG A 12 21.30 22.48 -8.73
CA ARG A 12 21.02 22.80 -7.32
C ARG A 12 20.34 21.62 -6.63
N TRP A 13 21.13 20.76 -6.00
CA TRP A 13 20.62 19.63 -5.23
C TRP A 13 19.63 20.11 -4.15
N PRO A 14 18.40 19.57 -4.08
CA PRO A 14 17.33 20.07 -3.20
C PRO A 14 17.67 19.94 -1.71
N TYR A 15 18.67 19.13 -1.37
CA TYR A 15 19.08 18.85 0.01
C TYR A 15 19.91 19.99 0.65
N HIS A 16 20.45 20.93 -0.12
CA HIS A 16 21.28 22.02 0.43
C HIS A 16 20.47 23.08 1.22
N HIS A 17 19.14 23.06 1.15
CA HIS A 17 18.25 23.99 1.89
C HIS A 17 17.36 23.29 2.93
N LEU A 18 17.73 22.10 3.38
CA LEU A 18 16.97 21.39 4.41
C LEU A 18 17.00 22.17 5.72
N ARG A 19 15.86 22.76 6.08
CA ARG A 19 15.68 23.34 7.41
C ARG A 19 15.53 22.18 8.42
N PRO A 20 15.89 22.40 9.69
CA PRO A 20 15.66 21.38 10.72
C PRO A 20 14.21 20.87 10.80
N GLY A 21 13.23 21.68 10.40
CA GLY A 21 11.82 21.28 10.27
C GLY A 21 11.58 20.25 9.18
N ASP A 22 12.24 20.38 8.02
CA ASP A 22 12.08 19.47 6.88
C ASP A 22 12.66 18.08 7.18
N ILE A 23 13.74 18.04 7.97
CA ILE A 23 14.37 16.80 8.44
C ILE A 23 13.41 16.07 9.40
N LYS A 24 12.84 16.78 10.37
CA LYS A 24 11.87 16.21 11.32
C LYS A 24 10.62 15.69 10.60
N GLY A 25 10.09 16.47 9.65
CA GLY A 25 8.95 16.05 8.82
C GLY A 25 9.25 14.81 8.00
N SER A 26 10.42 14.76 7.36
CA SER A 26 10.85 13.59 6.58
C SER A 26 10.99 12.34 7.45
N LEU A 27 11.60 12.45 8.63
CA LEU A 27 11.73 11.34 9.57
C LEU A 27 10.37 10.82 10.05
N LEU A 28 9.41 11.71 10.30
CA LEU A 28 8.05 11.31 10.66
C LEU A 28 7.36 10.54 9.52
N ILE A 29 7.43 11.04 8.29
CA ILE A 29 6.81 10.39 7.13
C ILE A 29 7.45 9.00 6.90
N ILE A 30 8.78 8.91 6.95
CA ILE A 30 9.50 7.64 6.83
C ILE A 30 9.05 6.66 7.93
N GLY A 31 8.94 7.13 9.17
CA GLY A 31 8.46 6.32 10.29
C GLY A 31 7.05 5.78 10.09
N ILE A 32 6.13 6.60 9.57
CA ILE A 32 4.76 6.19 9.26
C ILE A 32 4.75 5.10 8.18
N PHE A 33 5.48 5.28 7.08
CA PHE A 33 5.54 4.27 6.01
C PHE A 33 6.16 2.97 6.50
N ALA A 34 7.22 3.03 7.30
CA ALA A 34 7.83 1.85 7.90
C ALA A 34 6.85 1.11 8.82
N ALA A 35 6.10 1.83 9.65
CA ALA A 35 5.08 1.25 10.52
C ALA A 35 3.95 0.59 9.73
N VAL A 36 3.42 1.26 8.70
CA VAL A 36 2.37 0.70 7.82
C VAL A 36 2.87 -0.56 7.10
N GLY A 37 4.09 -0.51 6.56
CA GLY A 37 4.73 -1.66 5.91
C GLY A 37 4.90 -2.83 6.88
N LEU A 38 5.34 -2.58 8.10
CA LEU A 38 5.47 -3.59 9.14
C LEU A 38 4.12 -4.22 9.50
N VAL A 39 3.07 -3.42 9.68
CA VAL A 39 1.71 -3.91 9.93
C VAL A 39 1.23 -4.79 8.78
N MET A 40 1.42 -4.38 7.52
CA MET A 40 1.05 -5.21 6.36
C MET A 40 1.81 -6.54 6.31
N LEU A 41 3.08 -6.57 6.73
CA LEU A 41 3.88 -7.80 6.77
C LEU A 41 3.44 -8.74 7.91
N LEU A 42 3.15 -8.19 9.09
CA LEU A 42 2.79 -8.97 10.28
C LEU A 42 1.33 -9.45 10.28
N PHE A 43 0.44 -8.75 9.56
CA PHE A 43 -0.98 -9.07 9.49
C PHE A 43 -1.43 -9.38 8.06
N PRO A 44 -0.98 -10.51 7.48
CA PRO A 44 -1.36 -10.91 6.12
C PRO A 44 -2.88 -11.14 5.95
N GLY A 45 -3.61 -11.40 7.04
CA GLY A 45 -5.08 -11.51 7.06
C GLY A 45 -5.82 -10.17 7.07
N LEU A 46 -5.12 -9.03 7.16
CA LEU A 46 -5.71 -7.71 6.93
C LEU A 46 -5.83 -7.40 5.43
N ARG A 47 -5.28 -8.26 4.57
CA ARG A 47 -5.65 -8.29 3.16
C ARG A 47 -7.12 -8.66 3.13
N THR A 48 -7.96 -7.66 2.89
CA THR A 48 -9.39 -7.83 2.69
C THR A 48 -9.61 -9.02 1.76
N ASP A 49 -10.20 -10.09 2.26
CA ASP A 49 -10.71 -11.17 1.43
C ASP A 49 -11.58 -10.50 0.37
N THR A 50 -11.09 -10.47 -0.87
CA THR A 50 -11.79 -9.82 -1.98
C THR A 50 -12.91 -10.75 -2.41
N ASN A 51 -13.94 -10.83 -1.59
CA ASN A 51 -15.16 -11.57 -1.88
C ASN A 51 -15.90 -10.69 -2.88
N PHE A 52 -15.70 -10.95 -4.17
CA PHE A 52 -16.21 -10.19 -5.33
C PHE A 52 -17.76 -10.20 -5.43
N GLY A 53 -18.47 -9.88 -4.34
CA GLY A 53 -19.92 -10.02 -4.22
C GLY A 53 -20.40 -11.43 -3.83
N PHE A 54 -19.48 -12.36 -3.59
CA PHE A 54 -19.79 -13.69 -3.07
C PHE A 54 -19.90 -13.67 -1.54
N GLY A 55 -20.75 -14.53 -0.98
CA GLY A 55 -21.02 -14.57 0.46
C GLY A 55 -19.76 -14.81 1.32
N PRO A 56 -19.83 -14.57 2.64
CA PRO A 56 -18.69 -14.65 3.56
C PRO A 56 -18.06 -16.06 3.64
N GLU A 57 -18.71 -17.08 3.11
CA GLU A 57 -18.21 -18.45 2.98
C GLU A 57 -17.23 -18.66 1.82
N TRP A 58 -17.10 -17.68 0.91
CA TRP A 58 -16.22 -17.77 -0.25
C TRP A 58 -14.91 -17.05 0.01
N GLN A 59 -13.79 -17.71 -0.29
CA GLN A 59 -12.49 -17.05 -0.44
C GLN A 59 -12.11 -17.05 -1.91
N CYS A 60 -12.00 -15.87 -2.50
CA CYS A 60 -11.58 -15.69 -3.89
C CYS A 60 -10.13 -15.19 -3.95
N THR A 61 -9.25 -15.96 -4.60
CA THR A 61 -7.86 -15.59 -4.82
C THR A 61 -7.66 -15.19 -6.28
N LEU A 62 -7.13 -13.97 -6.48
CA LEU A 62 -6.69 -13.50 -7.79
C LEU A 62 -5.50 -14.33 -8.28
N MET A 63 -5.66 -15.00 -9.42
CA MET A 63 -4.58 -15.72 -10.07
C MET A 63 -3.87 -14.81 -11.08
N PRO A 64 -2.53 -14.88 -11.20
CA PRO A 64 -1.77 -14.06 -12.16
C PRO A 64 -2.09 -14.40 -13.62
N LYS A 65 -2.74 -15.54 -13.90
CA LYS A 65 -3.21 -15.92 -15.22
C LYS A 65 -4.52 -16.71 -15.10
N GLY A 66 -5.57 -16.26 -15.80
CA GLY A 66 -6.89 -16.91 -15.81
C GLY A 66 -7.89 -16.29 -14.83
N ASP A 67 -9.06 -16.93 -14.72
CA ASP A 67 -10.16 -16.49 -13.86
C ASP A 67 -9.80 -16.69 -12.36
N PRO A 68 -10.28 -15.82 -11.46
CA PRO A 68 -10.02 -15.95 -10.03
C PRO A 68 -10.59 -17.26 -9.49
N ILE A 69 -9.84 -17.93 -8.63
CA ILE A 69 -10.31 -19.16 -7.99
C ILE A 69 -11.08 -18.78 -6.74
N CYS A 70 -12.36 -19.13 -6.70
CA CYS A 70 -13.21 -19.00 -5.52
C CYS A 70 -13.49 -20.37 -4.90
N VAL A 71 -13.06 -20.57 -3.66
CA VAL A 71 -13.33 -21.78 -2.89
C VAL A 71 -14.35 -21.49 -1.79
N LYS A 72 -15.33 -22.37 -1.65
CA LYS A 72 -16.31 -22.31 -0.55
C LYS A 72 -15.74 -23.06 0.65
N LEU A 73 -15.46 -22.33 1.73
CA LEU A 73 -15.04 -22.92 2.99
C LEU A 73 -16.26 -23.55 3.66
N VAL A 74 -16.40 -24.85 3.53
CA VAL A 74 -17.36 -25.61 4.34
C VAL A 74 -16.72 -25.85 5.69
N GLY A 75 -17.30 -25.30 6.76
CA GLY A 75 -16.88 -25.56 8.13
C GLY A 75 -16.83 -27.06 8.39
N LYS A 76 -15.90 -27.50 9.25
CA LYS A 76 -15.59 -28.90 9.59
C LYS A 76 -16.80 -29.78 9.97
N GLU A 77 -17.96 -29.18 10.25
CA GLU A 77 -19.24 -29.83 10.53
C GLU A 77 -19.99 -30.34 9.26
N GLY A 78 -19.69 -29.81 8.07
CA GLY A 78 -20.37 -30.14 6.81
C GLY A 78 -19.63 -31.13 5.91
N ALA A 79 -18.48 -31.66 6.36
CA ALA A 79 -17.67 -32.64 5.64
C ALA A 79 -17.89 -34.06 6.19
N LYS A 80 -19.16 -34.50 6.22
CA LYS A 80 -19.54 -35.87 6.57
C LYS A 80 -20.38 -36.50 5.47
#